data_AF-A0A259PCD4-F1
#
_entry.id   AF-A0A259PCD4-F1
#
_cell.length_a   1.000
_cell.length_b   1.000
_cell.length_c   1.000
_cell.angle_alpha   90.00
_cell.angle_beta   90.00
_cell.angle_gamma   90.00
#
_symmetry.space_group_name_H-M   'P 1'
#
loop_
_entity.id
_entity.type
_entity.pdbx_description
1 polymer ?
#
loop_
_entity_poly.entity_id
_entity_poly.type
_entity_poly.pdbx_seq_one_letter_code
_entity_poly.pdbx_strand_id
1 'polypeptide(L)' 'MAYSEKVIEHYENPRNVGAFPKDDPTVGTGMVGAPACGDVM' A
#
# COMPACT_ATOMS: atom_id res chain seq x y z
N MET A 1 -9.22 -10.88 -19.56
CA MET A 1 -9.01 -11.05 -18.11
C MET A 1 -9.25 -9.70 -17.44
N ALA A 2 -9.83 -9.69 -16.22
CA ALA A 2 -10.26 -8.45 -15.55
C ALA A 2 -9.11 -7.59 -15.01
N TYR A 3 -7.88 -8.14 -14.92
CA TYR A 3 -6.71 -7.45 -14.39
C TYR A 3 -5.53 -7.59 -15.34
N SER A 4 -4.66 -6.57 -15.34
CA SER A 4 -3.40 -6.61 -16.08
C SER A 4 -2.41 -7.55 -15.40
N GLU A 5 -1.52 -8.15 -16.18
CA GLU A 5 -0.44 -9.02 -15.67
C GLU A 5 0.42 -8.32 -14.61
N LYS A 6 0.64 -7.00 -14.76
CA LYS A 6 1.38 -6.19 -13.77
C LYS A 6 0.67 -6.08 -12.42
N VAL A 7 -0.66 -6.02 -12.42
CA VAL A 7 -1.45 -5.94 -11.18
C VAL A 7 -1.44 -7.28 -10.46
N ILE A 8 -1.57 -8.38 -11.21
CA ILE A 8 -1.54 -9.73 -10.65
C ILE A 8 -0.15 -10.04 -10.09
N GLU A 9 0.92 -9.72 -10.80
CA GLU A 9 2.30 -9.93 -10.33
C GLU A 9 2.58 -9.20 -9.01
N HIS A 10 2.16 -7.94 -8.90
CA HIS A 10 2.38 -7.17 -7.67
C HIS A 10 1.52 -7.65 -6.51
N TYR A 11 0.33 -8.20 -6.80
CA TYR A 11 -0.52 -8.80 -5.78
C TYR A 11 0.05 -10.12 -5.26
N GLU A 12 0.54 -10.99 -6.14
CA GLU A 12 1.13 -12.28 -5.77
C GLU A 12 2.53 -12.14 -5.17
N ASN A 13 3.28 -11.12 -5.56
CA ASN A 13 4.64 -10.84 -5.10
C ASN A 13 4.77 -9.37 -4.64
N PRO A 14 4.16 -9.00 -3.50
CA PRO A 14 4.13 -7.62 -3.04
C PRO A 14 5.53 -7.18 -2.59
N ARG A 15 5.89 -5.94 -2.95
CA ARG A 15 7.21 -5.37 -2.71
C ARG A 15 7.09 -4.21 -1.72
N ASN A 16 8.03 -4.11 -0.77
CA ASN A 16 8.09 -3.07 0.26
C ASN A 16 6.91 -3.08 1.25
N VAL A 17 6.39 -4.28 1.56
CA VAL A 17 5.39 -4.44 2.62
C VAL A 17 6.06 -4.26 3.99
N GLY A 18 5.54 -3.33 4.79
CA GLY A 18 6.06 -3.02 6.11
C GLY A 18 5.70 -1.59 6.51
N ALA A 19 6.18 -1.17 7.67
CA ALA A 19 6.05 0.20 8.13
C ALA A 19 7.41 0.68 8.64
N PHE A 20 7.74 1.93 8.36
CA PHE A 20 8.89 2.59 8.97
C PHE A 20 8.59 3.01 10.42
N PRO A 21 9.61 3.24 11.26
CA PRO A 21 9.44 3.81 12.58
C PRO A 21 8.72 5.16 12.52
N LYS A 22 7.75 5.38 13.41
CA LYS A 22 6.91 6.59 13.40
C LYS A 22 7.64 7.84 13.90
N ASP A 23 8.73 7.65 14.62
CA ASP A 23 9.52 8.66 15.31
C ASP A 23 10.77 9.08 14.53
N ASP A 24 11.03 8.49 13.37
CA ASP A 24 12.14 8.90 12.52
C ASP A 24 11.88 10.28 11.90
N PRO A 25 12.68 11.31 12.23
CA PRO A 25 12.47 12.68 11.74
C PRO A 25 12.71 12.83 10.22
N THR A 26 13.27 11.80 9.58
CA THR A 26 13.50 11.76 8.12
C THR A 26 12.36 11.08 7.36
N VAL A 27 11.38 10.48 8.05
CA VAL A 27 10.30 9.71 7.45
C VAL A 27 8.94 10.39 7.64
N GLY A 28 8.33 10.82 6.54
CA GLY A 28 6.93 11.25 6.52
C GLY A 28 5.99 10.04 6.43
N THR A 29 5.10 9.85 7.41
CA THR A 29 4.04 8.83 7.36
C THR A 29 2.70 9.46 7.05
N GLY A 30 1.99 8.98 6.02
CA GLY A 30 0.64 9.41 5.67
C GLY A 30 -0.28 8.21 5.51
N MET A 31 -1.31 8.11 6.36
CA MET A 31 -2.36 7.08 6.27
C MET A 31 -3.59 7.72 5.64
N VAL A 32 -4.08 7.15 4.54
CA VAL A 32 -5.26 7.65 3.82
C VAL A 32 -6.22 6.52 3.55
N GLY A 33 -7.51 6.79 3.62
CA GLY A 33 -8.53 5.78 3.36
C GLY A 33 -9.90 6.41 3.21
N ALA A 34 -10.76 5.74 2.46
CA ALA A 34 -12.14 6.13 2.25
C ALA A 34 -13.04 4.98 2.70
N PRO A 35 -13.58 5.02 3.94
CA PRO A 35 -14.39 3.93 4.49
C PRO A 35 -15.61 3.58 3.62
N ALA A 36 -16.13 4.55 2.87
CA ALA A 36 -17.26 4.36 1.96
C ALA A 36 -16.95 3.49 0.73
N CYS A 37 -15.67 3.38 0.33
CA CYS A 37 -15.23 2.56 -0.80
C CYS A 37 -14.59 1.24 -0.37
N GLY A 38 -14.36 1.04 0.93
CA GLY A 38 -13.75 -0.17 1.49
C GLY A 38 -12.22 -0.22 1.44
N ASP A 39 -11.57 0.88 1.03
CA ASP A 39 -10.12 0.91 0.82
C ASP A 39 -9.40 1.73 1.89
N VAL A 40 -8.34 1.14 2.44
CA VAL A 40 -7.35 1.78 3.33
C VAL A 40 -5.98 1.54 2.70
N MET A 41 -5.18 2.60 2.58
CA MET A 41 -3.82 2.56 2.05
C MET A 41 -2.80 2.86 3.15
#